data_AF-A0A2V9XSY5-F1
#
_entry.id   AF-A0A2V9XSY5-F1
#
_cell.length_a   1.000
_cell.length_b   1.000
_cell.length_c   1.000
_cell.angle_alpha   90.00
_cell.angle_beta   90.00
_cell.angle_gamma   90.00
#
_symmetry.space_group_name_H-M   'P 1'
#
loop_
_entity.id
_entity.type
_entity.pdbx_description
1 polymer ?
#
loop_
_entity_poly.entity_id
_entity_poly.type
_entity_poly.pdbx_seq_one_letter_code
_entity_poly.pdbx_strand_id
1 'polypeptide(L)'
;MNYMYAAAKVASAVADMAVPNVTEKAFDEYHLYTLEHSTTLRDRETKQVEFIHASGVATKQLYIYDGAKIDPNRYNGWNWENIRNDHSYGTESNPKIWVMREFVNSEANHLGMPLPNGRVRFYRHNDDGQVEFTGENMIDHTPKDETIRIYTGNAFDVTGERRRTNYTVETSRTTATETFEIRVRNHKKEAVEVRVVEHLYRGKNWEITTKSDEYKKKDSQTVEFPVTIPPDGEKVITYTARYTW
;
A
#
# COMPACT_ATOMS: atom_id res chain seq x y z
N MET A 1 42.21 26.70 -50.70
CA MET A 1 43.21 27.16 -49.73
C MET A 1 42.47 27.68 -48.50
N ASN A 2 42.82 27.15 -47.33
CA ASN A 2 42.47 27.55 -45.96
C ASN A 2 41.13 27.13 -45.29
N TYR A 3 41.26 26.02 -44.56
CA TYR A 3 41.02 25.81 -43.11
C TYR A 3 39.69 26.22 -42.45
N MET A 4 38.88 25.19 -42.16
CA MET A 4 38.42 24.74 -40.83
C MET A 4 38.35 25.77 -39.68
N TYR A 5 37.19 25.88 -39.04
CA TYR A 5 37.06 25.74 -37.57
C TYR A 5 35.64 25.25 -37.22
N ALA A 6 35.58 24.05 -36.65
CA ALA A 6 34.41 23.53 -35.97
C ALA A 6 34.29 24.22 -34.61
N ALA A 7 33.13 24.83 -34.32
CA ALA A 7 32.80 25.33 -32.99
C ALA A 7 31.84 24.33 -32.34
N ALA A 8 32.39 23.50 -31.45
CA ALA A 8 31.60 22.70 -30.53
C ALA A 8 30.80 23.63 -29.61
N LYS A 9 29.46 23.61 -29.71
CA LYS A 9 28.59 24.18 -28.69
C LYS A 9 28.56 23.22 -27.50
N VAL A 10 29.50 23.42 -26.58
CA VAL A 10 29.36 22.96 -25.20
C VAL A 10 28.45 23.97 -24.50
N ALA A 11 27.14 23.74 -24.56
CA ALA A 11 26.18 24.47 -23.76
C ALA A 11 25.90 23.66 -22.48
N SER A 12 26.76 23.88 -21.48
CA SER A 12 26.40 24.06 -20.08
C SER A 12 25.10 23.37 -19.63
N ALA A 13 25.19 22.09 -19.29
CA ALA A 13 24.24 21.45 -18.39
C ALA A 13 24.48 22.02 -16.98
N VAL A 14 23.85 23.17 -16.70
CA VAL A 14 23.62 23.57 -15.31
C VAL A 14 22.51 22.65 -14.85
N ALA A 15 22.87 21.61 -14.09
CA ALA A 15 21.91 20.91 -13.28
C ALA A 15 21.28 21.96 -12.36
N ASP A 16 19.98 22.22 -12.52
CA ASP A 16 19.18 22.90 -11.53
C ASP A 16 19.27 22.08 -10.24
N MET A 17 20.25 22.40 -9.40
CA MET A 17 20.20 22.04 -7.99
C MET A 17 19.16 22.96 -7.39
N ALA A 18 17.90 22.54 -7.43
CA ALA A 18 16.81 23.20 -6.74
C ALA A 18 17.23 23.38 -5.27
N VAL A 19 17.36 24.63 -4.84
CA VAL A 19 17.51 24.96 -3.43
C VAL A 19 16.25 24.45 -2.72
N PRO A 20 16.35 23.74 -1.58
CA PRO A 20 15.18 23.22 -0.91
C PRO A 20 14.31 24.38 -0.41
N ASN A 21 13.10 24.51 -0.95
CA ASN A 21 12.11 25.53 -0.60
C ASN A 21 11.75 25.55 0.91
N VAL A 22 12.02 24.44 1.61
CA VAL A 22 11.81 24.26 3.05
C VAL A 22 13.00 23.55 3.68
N THR A 23 13.52 24.09 4.77
CA THR A 23 14.50 23.41 5.64
C THR A 23 13.82 22.88 6.90
N GLU A 24 14.22 21.69 7.35
CA GLU A 24 13.73 21.05 8.56
C GLU A 24 14.73 21.21 9.71
N LYS A 25 14.20 21.38 10.92
CA LYS A 25 14.96 21.32 12.18
C LYS A 25 14.15 20.61 13.25
N ALA A 26 14.75 19.61 13.89
CA ALA A 26 14.17 18.94 15.05
C ALA A 26 14.03 19.92 16.25
N PHE A 27 12.88 19.86 16.92
CA PHE A 27 12.57 20.60 18.13
C PHE A 27 11.80 19.68 19.10
N ASP A 28 12.53 19.09 20.04
CA ASP A 28 11.99 18.03 20.93
C ASP A 28 11.38 16.89 20.09
N GLU A 29 10.13 16.51 20.36
CA GLU A 29 9.37 15.50 19.59
C GLU A 29 8.69 16.07 18.32
N TYR A 30 9.02 17.30 17.92
CA TYR A 30 8.42 18.00 16.78
C TYR A 30 9.44 18.34 15.70
N HIS A 31 8.94 18.59 14.49
CA HIS A 31 9.72 19.09 13.37
C HIS A 31 9.30 20.51 13.02
N LEU A 32 10.26 21.44 13.04
CA LEU A 32 10.05 22.81 12.59
C LEU A 32 10.47 22.93 11.13
N TYR A 33 9.55 23.45 10.31
CA TYR A 33 9.75 23.65 8.89
C TYR A 33 9.87 25.15 8.59
N THR A 34 11.04 25.57 8.12
CA THR A 34 11.32 26.96 7.76
C THR A 34 11.23 27.12 6.25
N LEU A 35 10.34 28.00 5.78
CA LEU A 35 10.25 28.37 4.38
C LEU A 35 11.45 29.25 4.00
N GLU A 36 12.05 29.01 2.83
CA GLU A 36 13.19 29.82 2.35
C GLU A 36 12.82 31.30 2.14
N HIS A 37 11.57 31.55 1.72
CA HIS A 37 11.07 32.91 1.49
C HIS A 37 9.97 33.28 2.47
N SER A 38 10.09 34.49 3.05
CA SER A 38 9.05 35.05 3.89
C SER A 38 7.78 35.27 3.07
N THR A 39 6.63 35.00 3.69
CA THR A 39 5.35 35.09 3.02
C THR A 39 4.40 35.90 3.88
N THR A 40 3.67 36.85 3.27
CA THR A 40 2.61 37.59 3.97
C THR A 40 1.35 36.73 4.03
N LEU A 41 0.78 36.61 5.23
CA LEU A 41 -0.52 36.01 5.50
C LEU A 41 -1.44 37.10 6.04
N ARG A 42 -2.45 37.51 5.27
CA ARG A 42 -3.42 38.53 5.69
C ARG A 42 -4.46 37.95 6.65
N ASP A 43 -5.20 38.83 7.33
CA ASP A 43 -6.32 38.41 8.18
C ASP A 43 -7.29 37.52 7.39
N ARG A 44 -7.58 36.34 7.94
CA ARG A 44 -8.45 35.30 7.33
C ARG A 44 -8.01 34.80 5.95
N GLU A 45 -6.77 35.04 5.53
CA GLU A 45 -6.22 34.46 4.31
C GLU A 45 -5.80 33.00 4.57
N THR A 46 -6.09 32.11 3.62
CA THR A 46 -5.48 30.77 3.57
C THR A 46 -4.43 30.79 2.48
N LYS A 47 -3.19 30.45 2.83
CA LYS A 47 -2.07 30.42 1.89
C LYS A 47 -1.47 29.02 1.83
N GLN A 48 -1.41 28.47 0.62
CA GLN A 48 -0.71 27.22 0.36
C GLN A 48 0.70 27.55 -0.13
N VAL A 49 1.70 26.94 0.50
CA VAL A 49 3.11 27.05 0.13
C VAL A 49 3.59 25.67 -0.30
N GLU A 50 4.48 25.63 -1.28
CA GLU A 50 5.11 24.37 -1.68
C GLU A 50 6.04 23.91 -0.55
N PHE A 51 5.88 22.66 -0.14
CA PHE A 51 6.65 22.08 0.96
C PHE A 51 7.91 21.40 0.44
N ILE A 52 7.74 20.48 -0.51
CA ILE A 52 8.84 19.75 -1.17
C ILE A 52 8.52 19.70 -2.64
N HIS A 53 9.54 19.96 -3.45
CA HIS A 53 9.52 19.64 -4.87
C HIS A 53 10.51 18.50 -5.13
N ALA A 54 10.01 17.37 -5.62
CA ALA A 54 10.84 16.22 -5.97
C ALA A 54 10.38 15.65 -7.32
N SER A 55 11.34 15.42 -8.21
CA SER A 55 11.10 14.81 -9.52
C SER A 55 11.86 13.49 -9.63
N GLY A 56 11.35 12.56 -10.46
CA GLY A 56 11.97 11.25 -10.62
C GLY A 56 11.85 10.32 -9.40
N VAL A 57 10.93 10.60 -8.47
CA VAL A 57 10.65 9.72 -7.33
C VAL A 57 10.16 8.37 -7.84
N ALA A 58 10.91 7.30 -7.53
CA ALA A 58 10.50 5.95 -7.89
C ALA A 58 9.32 5.54 -7.00
N THR A 59 8.25 5.07 -7.64
CA THR A 59 7.07 4.53 -6.96
C THR A 59 6.76 3.14 -7.50
N LYS A 60 6.31 2.25 -6.62
CA LYS A 60 5.78 0.94 -6.98
C LYS A 60 4.26 0.96 -6.90
N GLN A 61 3.60 0.53 -7.98
CA GLN A 61 2.19 0.14 -7.91
C GLN A 61 2.09 -1.24 -7.28
N LEU A 62 1.22 -1.38 -6.28
CA LEU A 62 0.91 -2.65 -5.64
C LEU A 62 -0.59 -2.90 -5.70
N TYR A 63 -0.98 -4.13 -6.04
CA TYR A 63 -2.34 -4.59 -5.86
C TYR A 63 -2.40 -5.41 -4.57
N ILE A 64 -3.33 -5.06 -3.69
CA ILE A 64 -3.55 -5.78 -2.42
C ILE A 64 -4.96 -6.35 -2.43
N TYR A 65 -5.05 -7.65 -2.20
CA TYR A 65 -6.33 -8.31 -1.97
C TYR A 65 -6.45 -8.66 -0.49
N ASP A 66 -7.23 -7.87 0.25
CA ASP A 66 -7.69 -8.23 1.59
C ASP A 66 -9.13 -8.75 1.46
N GLY A 67 -9.25 -10.07 1.40
CA GLY A 67 -10.50 -10.75 1.10
C GLY A 67 -11.39 -10.95 2.32
N ALA A 68 -10.83 -10.95 3.52
CA ALA A 68 -11.54 -11.25 4.75
C ALA A 68 -12.30 -10.01 5.24
N LYS A 69 -13.61 -9.97 5.00
CA LYS A 69 -14.44 -8.86 5.47
C LYS A 69 -14.91 -9.12 6.90
N ILE A 70 -14.26 -8.50 7.87
CA ILE A 70 -14.62 -8.58 9.30
C ILE A 70 -15.21 -7.23 9.70
N ASP A 71 -16.50 -7.19 10.01
CA ASP A 71 -17.19 -5.96 10.44
C ASP A 71 -16.78 -5.58 11.88
N PRO A 72 -16.04 -4.47 12.08
CA PRO A 72 -15.61 -4.06 13.41
C PRO A 72 -16.78 -3.72 14.33
N ASN A 73 -17.90 -3.23 13.81
CA ASN A 73 -19.07 -2.88 14.62
C ASN A 73 -19.76 -4.13 15.17
N ARG A 74 -19.81 -5.20 14.37
CA ARG A 74 -20.40 -6.47 14.76
C ARG A 74 -19.62 -7.18 15.85
N TYR A 75 -18.29 -7.13 15.76
CA TYR A 75 -17.38 -7.88 16.63
C TYR A 75 -16.72 -7.02 17.72
N ASN A 76 -17.16 -5.77 17.90
CA ASN A 76 -16.63 -4.90 18.95
C ASN A 76 -16.88 -5.49 20.34
N GLY A 77 -15.83 -5.57 21.18
CA GLY A 77 -15.90 -6.12 22.53
C GLY A 77 -15.97 -7.65 22.62
N TRP A 78 -15.91 -8.35 21.49
CA TRP A 78 -15.91 -9.82 21.48
C TRP A 78 -14.57 -10.36 21.97
N ASN A 79 -14.62 -11.36 22.83
CA ASN A 79 -13.43 -12.10 23.24
C ASN A 79 -13.17 -13.29 22.27
N TRP A 80 -12.02 -13.95 22.43
CA TRP A 80 -11.65 -15.12 21.64
C TRP A 80 -12.68 -16.26 21.70
N GLU A 81 -13.41 -16.37 22.82
CA GLU A 81 -14.46 -17.37 22.98
C GLU A 81 -15.70 -17.08 22.14
N ASN A 82 -16.13 -15.82 22.04
CA ASN A 82 -17.24 -15.46 21.19
C ASN A 82 -16.86 -15.64 19.71
N ILE A 83 -15.65 -15.18 19.36
CA ILE A 83 -15.06 -15.34 18.04
C ILE A 83 -15.06 -16.82 17.67
N ARG A 84 -14.35 -17.70 18.38
CA ARG A 84 -14.21 -19.13 18.03
C ARG A 84 -15.53 -19.88 17.86
N ASN A 85 -16.57 -19.48 18.60
CA ASN A 85 -17.88 -20.15 18.57
C ASN A 85 -18.79 -19.63 17.45
N ASP A 86 -18.55 -18.42 16.91
CA ASP A 86 -19.26 -17.92 15.73
C ASP A 86 -18.70 -18.55 14.45
N HIS A 87 -19.51 -19.44 13.86
CA HIS A 87 -19.19 -20.12 12.62
C HIS A 87 -19.16 -19.15 11.43
N SER A 88 -19.87 -18.03 11.48
CA SER A 88 -19.94 -17.07 10.37
C SER A 88 -18.78 -16.08 10.33
N TYR A 89 -17.95 -16.03 11.37
CA TYR A 89 -16.82 -15.11 11.44
C TYR A 89 -15.86 -15.30 10.27
N GLY A 90 -15.49 -14.19 9.64
CA GLY A 90 -14.54 -14.20 8.53
C GLY A 90 -15.01 -15.03 7.34
N THR A 91 -16.31 -15.25 7.16
CA THR A 91 -16.84 -15.96 5.97
C THR A 91 -17.25 -15.01 4.83
N GLU A 92 -17.45 -13.73 5.13
CA GLU A 92 -17.74 -12.72 4.11
C GLU A 92 -16.49 -12.43 3.25
N SER A 93 -16.71 -12.32 1.94
CA SER A 93 -15.69 -11.94 0.97
C SER A 93 -15.82 -10.48 0.59
N ASN A 94 -14.74 -9.72 0.71
CA ASN A 94 -14.58 -8.47 -0.03
C ASN A 94 -14.13 -8.81 -1.46
N PRO A 95 -14.81 -8.36 -2.54
CA PRO A 95 -14.37 -8.65 -3.90
C PRO A 95 -13.33 -7.64 -4.43
N LYS A 96 -13.10 -6.52 -3.73
CA LYS A 96 -12.31 -5.40 -4.23
C LYS A 96 -10.81 -5.61 -4.00
N ILE A 97 -10.04 -5.35 -5.06
CA ILE A 97 -8.58 -5.30 -5.03
C ILE A 97 -8.18 -3.84 -4.86
N TRP A 98 -7.39 -3.55 -3.83
CA TRP A 98 -6.87 -2.21 -3.58
C TRP A 98 -5.70 -1.89 -4.50
N VAL A 99 -5.68 -0.68 -5.03
CA VAL A 99 -4.53 -0.11 -5.75
C VAL A 99 -3.78 0.80 -4.81
N MET A 100 -2.55 0.39 -4.51
CA MET A 100 -1.65 1.11 -3.62
C MET A 100 -0.50 1.72 -4.42
N ARG A 101 0.02 2.84 -3.93
CA ARG A 101 1.30 3.42 -4.32
C ARG A 101 2.26 3.33 -3.15
N GLU A 102 3.42 2.73 -3.38
CA GLU A 102 4.47 2.57 -2.37
C GLU A 102 5.75 3.27 -2.82
N PHE A 103 6.39 4.01 -1.93
CA PHE A 103 7.70 4.62 -2.14
C PHE A 103 8.39 4.85 -0.80
N VAL A 104 9.71 5.00 -0.83
CA VAL A 104 10.52 5.26 0.38
C VAL A 104 10.82 6.75 0.47
N ASN A 105 10.66 7.35 1.65
CA ASN A 105 11.01 8.74 1.94
C ASN A 105 12.52 8.90 2.20
N SER A 106 13.35 8.60 1.21
CA SER A 106 14.81 8.67 1.32
C SER A 106 15.44 9.64 0.35
N GLU A 107 16.62 10.16 0.67
CA GLU A 107 17.40 11.01 -0.24
C GLU A 107 17.72 10.29 -1.56
N ALA A 108 18.01 8.99 -1.47
CA ALA A 108 18.25 8.15 -2.64
C ALA A 108 17.04 8.06 -3.58
N ASN A 109 15.83 8.31 -3.08
CA ASN A 109 14.59 8.38 -3.87
C ASN A 109 14.16 9.84 -4.15
N HIS A 110 15.11 10.77 -4.05
CA HIS A 110 14.92 12.22 -4.25
C HIS A 110 13.95 12.87 -3.25
N LEU A 111 13.77 12.24 -2.09
CA LEU A 111 13.03 12.75 -0.94
C LEU A 111 14.03 12.90 0.23
N GLY A 112 13.70 12.40 1.43
CA GLY A 112 14.67 12.28 2.52
C GLY A 112 14.50 13.28 3.65
N MET A 113 13.33 13.89 3.79
CA MET A 113 12.98 14.74 4.93
C MET A 113 11.67 14.28 5.57
N PRO A 114 11.50 14.43 6.90
CA PRO A 114 10.26 14.05 7.58
C PRO A 114 9.04 14.71 6.91
N LEU A 115 8.08 13.89 6.48
CA LEU A 115 6.84 14.37 5.87
C LEU A 115 5.78 14.59 6.94
N PRO A 116 5.10 15.75 6.97
CA PRO A 116 3.98 15.97 7.85
C PRO A 116 2.76 15.14 7.41
N ASN A 117 1.89 14.81 8.35
CA ASN A 117 0.59 14.26 8.02
C ASN A 117 -0.18 15.23 7.11
N GLY A 118 -0.99 14.69 6.21
CA GLY A 118 -1.66 15.53 5.25
C GLY A 118 -2.28 14.79 4.10
N ARG A 119 -2.92 15.55 3.22
CA ARG A 119 -3.63 15.03 2.06
C ARG A 119 -2.70 14.94 0.86
N VAL A 120 -2.60 13.76 0.28
CA VAL A 120 -1.88 13.47 -0.96
C VAL A 120 -2.88 13.27 -2.09
N ARG A 121 -2.61 13.89 -3.24
CA ARG A 121 -3.41 13.75 -4.46
C ARG A 121 -2.54 13.16 -5.55
N PHE A 122 -3.10 12.20 -6.27
CA PHE A 122 -2.42 11.50 -7.35
C PHE A 122 -2.96 11.99 -8.68
N TYR A 123 -2.04 12.35 -9.55
CA TYR A 123 -2.35 12.70 -10.93
C TYR A 123 -1.53 11.82 -11.87
N ARG A 124 -2.07 11.54 -13.06
CA ARG A 124 -1.36 10.82 -14.12
C ARG A 124 -1.57 11.51 -15.44
N HIS A 125 -0.57 11.46 -16.30
CA HIS A 125 -0.77 11.78 -17.71
C HIS A 125 -1.56 10.65 -18.38
N ASN A 126 -2.59 11.01 -19.13
CA ASN A 126 -3.25 10.09 -20.07
C ASN A 126 -2.41 9.95 -21.36
N ASP A 127 -2.89 9.12 -22.29
CA ASP A 127 -2.19 8.85 -23.56
C ASP A 127 -2.01 10.13 -24.41
N ASP A 128 -2.88 11.12 -24.24
CA ASP A 128 -2.83 12.44 -24.89
C ASP A 128 -1.98 13.47 -24.12
N GLY A 129 -1.35 13.06 -23.01
CA GLY A 129 -0.51 13.90 -22.17
C GLY A 129 -1.25 14.82 -21.19
N GLN A 130 -2.58 14.77 -21.15
CA GLN A 130 -3.38 15.54 -20.19
C GLN A 130 -3.25 14.96 -18.78
N VAL A 131 -3.22 15.84 -17.78
CA VAL A 131 -3.10 15.46 -16.37
C VAL A 131 -4.48 15.17 -15.81
N GLU A 132 -4.71 13.91 -15.43
CA GLU A 132 -5.96 13.40 -14.86
C GLU A 132 -5.79 13.09 -13.37
N PHE A 133 -6.81 13.41 -12.58
CA PHE A 133 -6.86 13.04 -11.16
C PHE A 133 -7.19 11.55 -11.01
N THR A 134 -6.37 10.83 -10.25
CA THR A 134 -6.47 9.36 -10.11
C THR A 134 -6.72 8.87 -8.69
N GLY A 135 -6.70 9.77 -7.69
CA GLY A 135 -7.03 9.42 -6.32
C GLY A 135 -6.51 10.44 -5.30
N GLU A 136 -7.05 10.37 -4.10
CA GLU A 136 -6.64 11.20 -2.97
C GLU A 136 -6.71 10.39 -1.69
N ASN A 137 -5.75 10.59 -0.79
CA ASN A 137 -5.76 9.99 0.52
C ASN A 137 -4.96 10.80 1.54
N MET A 138 -5.08 10.45 2.81
CA MET A 138 -4.26 10.99 3.88
C MET A 138 -2.99 10.14 4.07
N ILE A 139 -1.88 10.80 4.36
CA ILE A 139 -0.67 10.19 4.94
C ILE A 139 -0.53 10.65 6.39
N ASP A 140 0.13 9.83 7.20
CA ASP A 140 0.53 10.21 8.55
C ASP A 140 1.92 10.88 8.54
N HIS A 141 2.32 11.42 9.69
CA HIS A 141 3.69 11.88 9.90
C HIS A 141 4.65 10.73 9.59
N THR A 142 5.48 10.91 8.57
CA THR A 142 6.38 9.88 8.10
C THR A 142 7.83 10.34 8.25
N PRO A 143 8.62 9.70 9.13
CA PRO A 143 10.03 10.00 9.26
C PRO A 143 10.82 9.83 7.97
N LYS A 144 12.06 10.32 7.98
CA LYS A 144 13.05 10.03 6.94
C LYS A 144 13.32 8.51 6.87
N ASP A 145 13.56 8.02 5.67
CA ASP A 145 13.90 6.63 5.32
C ASP A 145 12.80 5.59 5.58
N GLU A 146 11.60 6.03 5.94
CA GLU A 146 10.43 5.16 6.11
C GLU A 146 9.66 4.93 4.81
N THR A 147 8.98 3.78 4.72
CA THR A 147 8.16 3.40 3.57
C THR A 147 6.75 3.95 3.69
N ILE A 148 6.31 4.68 2.66
CA ILE A 148 4.97 5.22 2.57
C ILE A 148 4.17 4.34 1.61
N ARG A 149 3.00 3.89 2.06
CA ARG A 149 2.02 3.17 1.23
C ARG A 149 0.68 3.87 1.27
N ILE A 150 0.19 4.27 0.11
CA ILE A 150 -1.00 5.11 -0.02
C ILE A 150 -2.03 4.38 -0.87
N TYR A 151 -3.23 4.23 -0.33
CA TYR A 151 -4.37 3.72 -1.09
C TYR A 151 -4.85 4.78 -2.08
N THR A 152 -4.95 4.40 -3.35
CA THR A 152 -5.32 5.30 -4.45
C THR A 152 -6.69 4.98 -5.05
N GLY A 153 -7.27 3.83 -4.72
CA GLY A 153 -8.55 3.39 -5.25
C GLY A 153 -8.64 1.87 -5.35
N ASN A 154 -9.68 1.36 -5.99
CA ASN A 154 -9.86 -0.06 -6.26
C ASN A 154 -9.59 -0.36 -7.74
N ALA A 155 -9.02 -1.52 -8.02
CA ALA A 155 -8.86 -1.99 -9.38
C ALA A 155 -10.24 -2.28 -9.98
N PHE A 156 -10.46 -1.86 -11.23
CA PHE A 156 -11.69 -2.16 -11.96
C PHE A 156 -11.65 -3.57 -12.56
N ASP A 157 -10.55 -3.90 -13.24
CA ASP A 157 -10.38 -5.16 -14.00
C ASP A 157 -9.75 -6.30 -13.19
N VAL A 158 -9.55 -6.12 -11.88
CA VAL A 158 -9.00 -7.19 -11.03
C VAL A 158 -9.96 -7.39 -9.87
N THR A 159 -10.42 -8.62 -9.69
CA THR A 159 -11.39 -8.97 -8.65
C THR A 159 -10.90 -10.16 -7.84
N GLY A 160 -11.22 -10.15 -6.55
CA GLY A 160 -10.98 -11.29 -5.68
C GLY A 160 -12.27 -11.98 -5.26
N GLU A 161 -12.14 -13.22 -4.83
CA GLU A 161 -13.19 -13.99 -4.15
C GLU A 161 -12.51 -14.87 -3.11
N ARG A 162 -13.06 -14.88 -1.89
CA ARG A 162 -12.55 -15.65 -0.77
C ARG A 162 -13.66 -16.53 -0.26
N ARG A 163 -13.38 -17.83 -0.12
CA ARG A 163 -14.35 -18.81 0.33
C ARG A 163 -13.72 -19.74 1.35
N ARG A 164 -14.38 -19.92 2.50
CA ARG A 164 -14.06 -21.02 3.41
C ARG A 164 -14.67 -22.31 2.88
N THR A 165 -13.84 -23.30 2.56
CA THR A 165 -14.27 -24.58 1.99
C THR A 165 -14.42 -25.66 3.05
N ASN A 166 -13.72 -25.54 4.18
CA ASN A 166 -13.84 -26.45 5.31
C ASN A 166 -13.73 -25.72 6.64
N TYR A 167 -14.48 -26.19 7.65
CA TYR A 167 -14.38 -25.72 9.02
C TYR A 167 -14.71 -26.85 10.00
N THR A 168 -13.76 -27.13 10.89
CA THR A 168 -13.92 -28.13 11.95
C THR A 168 -13.45 -27.54 13.27
N VAL A 169 -14.20 -27.78 14.35
CA VAL A 169 -13.81 -27.44 15.72
C VAL A 169 -13.76 -28.74 16.53
N GLU A 170 -12.64 -29.01 17.19
CA GLU A 170 -12.48 -30.11 18.13
C GLU A 170 -12.39 -29.54 19.55
N THR A 171 -13.55 -29.37 20.19
CA THR A 171 -13.64 -28.73 21.51
C THR A 171 -12.79 -29.44 22.57
N SER A 172 -12.70 -30.78 22.53
CA SER A 172 -11.90 -31.58 23.46
C SER A 172 -10.40 -31.38 23.32
N ARG A 173 -9.93 -30.92 22.15
CA ARG A 173 -8.52 -30.65 21.86
C ARG A 173 -8.19 -29.17 21.76
N THR A 174 -9.17 -28.31 22.05
CA THR A 174 -9.07 -26.84 21.95
C THR A 174 -8.49 -26.37 20.61
N THR A 175 -8.89 -27.03 19.52
CA THR A 175 -8.43 -26.74 18.16
C THR A 175 -9.58 -26.36 17.23
N ALA A 176 -9.26 -25.52 16.25
CA ALA A 176 -10.09 -25.33 15.05
C ALA A 176 -9.23 -25.47 13.81
N THR A 177 -9.81 -25.97 12.72
CA THR A 177 -9.17 -26.04 11.42
C THR A 177 -10.07 -25.40 10.38
N GLU A 178 -9.53 -24.48 9.59
CA GLU A 178 -10.22 -23.83 8.48
C GLU A 178 -9.42 -24.00 7.20
N THR A 179 -10.12 -24.34 6.12
CA THR A 179 -9.54 -24.34 4.77
C THR A 179 -10.19 -23.23 3.96
N PHE A 180 -9.36 -22.44 3.29
CA PHE A 180 -9.79 -21.35 2.43
C PHE A 180 -9.35 -21.61 0.99
N GLU A 181 -10.23 -21.24 0.06
CA GLU A 181 -9.95 -21.10 -1.36
C GLU A 181 -10.10 -19.61 -1.71
N ILE A 182 -9.07 -19.03 -2.30
CA ILE A 182 -9.02 -17.64 -2.72
C ILE A 182 -8.78 -17.60 -4.21
N ARG A 183 -9.67 -16.94 -4.95
CA ARG A 183 -9.54 -16.73 -6.39
C ARG A 183 -9.28 -15.27 -6.65
N VAL A 184 -8.27 -14.99 -7.46
CA VAL A 184 -8.00 -13.64 -7.96
C VAL A 184 -7.99 -13.70 -9.48
N ARG A 185 -8.84 -12.89 -10.11
CA ARG A 185 -9.04 -12.84 -11.55
C ARG A 185 -8.52 -11.51 -12.08
N ASN A 186 -7.73 -11.59 -13.14
CA ASN A 186 -7.16 -10.46 -13.84
C ASN A 186 -7.77 -10.37 -15.24
N HIS A 187 -8.58 -9.34 -15.51
CA HIS A 187 -9.18 -9.05 -16.81
C HIS A 187 -8.38 -7.99 -17.60
N LYS A 188 -7.12 -7.75 -17.19
CA LYS A 188 -6.21 -6.85 -17.91
C LYS A 188 -5.46 -7.59 -19.00
N LYS A 189 -4.91 -6.81 -19.93
CA LYS A 189 -4.06 -7.31 -21.02
C LYS A 189 -2.62 -7.58 -20.57
N GLU A 190 -2.24 -7.05 -19.42
CA GLU A 190 -0.95 -7.25 -18.77
C GLU A 190 -1.06 -8.14 -17.53
N ALA A 191 0.05 -8.81 -17.19
CA ALA A 191 0.15 -9.57 -15.94
C ALA A 191 0.15 -8.61 -14.74
N VAL A 192 -0.45 -9.04 -13.62
CA VAL A 192 -0.49 -8.25 -12.38
C VAL A 192 0.12 -9.01 -11.20
N GLU A 193 0.95 -8.31 -10.43
CA GLU A 193 1.39 -8.77 -9.11
C GLU A 193 0.34 -8.38 -8.07
N VAL A 194 -0.24 -9.37 -7.40
CA VAL A 194 -1.20 -9.19 -6.31
C VAL A 194 -0.63 -9.77 -5.02
N ARG A 195 -0.69 -8.99 -3.94
CA ARG A 195 -0.47 -9.49 -2.58
C ARG A 195 -1.81 -9.87 -1.97
N VAL A 196 -2.05 -11.16 -1.82
CA VAL A 196 -3.23 -11.66 -1.10
C VAL A 196 -2.92 -11.67 0.39
N VAL A 197 -3.68 -10.91 1.16
CA VAL A 197 -3.53 -10.75 2.61
C VAL A 197 -4.57 -11.61 3.29
N GLU A 198 -4.14 -12.43 4.25
CA GLU A 198 -5.04 -13.22 5.09
C GLU A 198 -4.76 -12.96 6.57
N HIS A 199 -5.85 -12.87 7.32
CA HIS A 199 -5.87 -12.57 8.74
C HIS A 199 -6.32 -13.79 9.54
N LEU A 200 -5.44 -14.30 10.39
CA LEU A 200 -5.60 -15.58 11.10
C LEU A 200 -6.21 -15.39 12.50
N TYR A 201 -7.20 -14.50 12.62
CA TYR A 201 -7.83 -14.08 13.87
C TYR A 201 -8.87 -15.06 14.45
N ARG A 202 -8.82 -16.36 14.13
CA ARG A 202 -9.70 -17.36 14.76
C ARG A 202 -9.22 -17.76 16.16
N GLY A 203 -7.90 -17.74 16.38
CA GLY A 203 -7.28 -18.14 17.62
C GLY A 203 -5.93 -17.47 17.84
N LYS A 204 -5.46 -17.50 19.09
CA LYS A 204 -4.20 -16.84 19.48
C LYS A 204 -2.99 -17.45 18.77
N ASN A 205 -2.96 -18.77 18.67
CA ASN A 205 -1.92 -19.52 17.99
C ASN A 205 -2.49 -20.12 16.70
N TRP A 206 -1.65 -20.15 15.67
CA TRP A 206 -2.00 -20.77 14.40
C TRP A 206 -0.78 -21.38 13.73
N GLU A 207 -1.03 -22.38 12.90
CA GLU A 207 -0.10 -22.94 11.93
C GLU A 207 -0.82 -23.11 10.58
N ILE A 208 -0.13 -22.83 9.47
CA ILE A 208 -0.62 -23.20 8.14
C ILE A 208 -0.12 -24.61 7.84
N THR A 209 -1.01 -25.59 7.91
CA THR A 209 -0.69 -27.02 7.75
C THR A 209 -0.65 -27.46 6.30
N THR A 210 -1.33 -26.73 5.41
CA THR A 210 -1.35 -26.98 3.97
C THR A 210 -1.39 -25.66 3.23
N LYS A 211 -0.63 -25.54 2.14
CA LYS A 211 -0.56 -24.35 1.30
C LYS A 211 -0.30 -24.74 -0.15
N SER A 212 -1.01 -24.11 -1.10
CA SER A 212 -0.72 -24.23 -2.54
C SER A 212 0.41 -23.31 -2.99
N ASP A 213 0.66 -22.24 -2.24
CA ASP A 213 1.59 -21.17 -2.57
C ASP A 213 2.39 -20.76 -1.33
N GLU A 214 3.61 -20.27 -1.56
CA GLU A 214 4.44 -19.76 -0.48
C GLU A 214 3.86 -18.44 0.07
N TYR A 215 3.93 -18.29 1.39
CA TYR A 215 3.48 -17.08 2.08
C TYR A 215 4.60 -16.45 2.88
N LYS A 216 4.45 -15.16 3.16
CA LYS A 216 5.30 -14.42 4.09
C LYS A 216 4.50 -14.07 5.33
N LYS A 217 4.98 -14.47 6.49
CA LYS A 217 4.42 -14.00 7.77
C LYS A 217 4.83 -12.54 7.98
N LYS A 218 3.86 -11.65 8.10
CA LYS A 218 4.08 -10.20 8.25
C LYS A 218 4.12 -9.79 9.71
N ASP A 219 3.20 -10.34 10.49
CA ASP A 219 3.11 -10.15 11.93
C ASP A 219 2.56 -11.43 12.60
N SER A 220 2.13 -11.34 13.85
CA SER A 220 1.64 -12.48 14.62
C SER A 220 0.37 -13.12 14.06
N GLN A 221 -0.41 -12.43 13.22
CA GLN A 221 -1.73 -12.84 12.73
C GLN A 221 -1.96 -12.60 11.23
N THR A 222 -1.05 -11.91 10.55
CA THR A 222 -1.18 -11.59 9.12
C THR A 222 -0.16 -12.36 8.28
N VAL A 223 -0.63 -12.96 7.20
CA VAL A 223 0.20 -13.57 6.17
C VAL A 223 -0.08 -12.94 4.80
N GLU A 224 0.94 -12.89 3.94
CA GLU A 224 0.83 -12.42 2.57
C GLU A 224 1.24 -13.53 1.59
N PHE A 225 0.40 -13.82 0.61
CA PHE A 225 0.72 -14.65 -0.55
C PHE A 225 1.01 -13.74 -1.76
N PRO A 226 2.29 -13.55 -2.14
CA PRO A 226 2.62 -12.83 -3.36
C PRO A 226 2.35 -13.72 -4.58
N VAL A 227 1.44 -13.30 -5.45
CA VAL A 227 1.11 -14.04 -6.68
C VAL A 227 1.17 -13.16 -7.91
N THR A 228 1.60 -13.74 -9.03
CA THR A 228 1.51 -13.11 -10.34
C THR A 228 0.40 -13.77 -11.12
N ILE A 229 -0.52 -12.96 -11.66
CA ILE A 229 -1.68 -13.43 -12.40
C ILE A 229 -1.47 -13.02 -13.87
N PRO A 230 -1.48 -13.95 -14.83
CA PRO A 230 -1.30 -13.62 -16.23
C PRO A 230 -2.46 -12.76 -16.77
N PRO A 231 -2.30 -12.14 -17.95
CA PRO A 231 -3.40 -11.46 -18.65
C PRO A 231 -4.61 -12.38 -18.82
N ASP A 232 -5.81 -11.84 -18.65
CA ASP A 232 -7.10 -12.57 -18.74
C ASP A 232 -7.13 -13.89 -17.94
N GLY A 233 -6.34 -13.95 -16.86
CA GLY A 233 -6.06 -15.15 -16.09
C GLY A 233 -6.73 -15.19 -14.73
N GLU A 234 -6.69 -16.38 -14.12
CA GLU A 234 -7.09 -16.60 -12.73
C GLU A 234 -5.95 -17.27 -11.97
N LYS A 235 -5.77 -16.86 -10.71
CA LYS A 235 -4.94 -17.57 -9.73
C LYS A 235 -5.84 -18.05 -8.59
N VAL A 236 -5.73 -19.33 -8.27
CA VAL A 236 -6.39 -19.94 -7.11
C VAL A 236 -5.33 -20.28 -6.07
N ILE A 237 -5.54 -19.81 -4.83
CA ILE A 237 -4.72 -20.09 -3.67
C ILE A 237 -5.58 -20.90 -2.69
N THR A 238 -5.06 -22.01 -2.20
CA THR A 238 -5.70 -22.80 -1.16
C THR A 238 -4.76 -22.98 0.01
N TYR A 239 -5.26 -22.76 1.23
CA TYR A 239 -4.50 -23.06 2.44
C TYR A 239 -5.40 -23.54 3.56
N THR A 240 -4.81 -24.29 4.49
CA THR A 240 -5.46 -24.74 5.71
C THR A 240 -4.74 -24.17 6.92
N ALA A 241 -5.46 -23.42 7.74
CA ALA A 241 -4.98 -22.93 9.03
C ALA A 241 -5.53 -23.82 10.14
N ARG A 242 -4.65 -24.27 11.03
CA ARG A 242 -5.01 -24.88 12.31
C ARG A 242 -4.75 -23.87 13.42
N TYR A 243 -5.74 -23.68 14.27
CA TYR A 243 -5.73 -22.81 15.43
C TYR A 243 -5.69 -23.63 16.71
N THR A 244 -4.98 -23.14 17.72
CA THR A 244 -4.94 -23.70 19.08
C THR A 244 -5.13 -22.61 20.13
N TRP A 245 -5.76 -22.95 21.25
CA TRP A 245 -5.95 -22.07 22.40
C TRP A 245 -5.97 -22.82 23.73
#